data_AF-A0AAD9DAZ9-F1
#
_entry.id   AF-A0AAD9DAZ9-F1
#
_cell.length_a   1.000
_cell.length_b   1.000
_cell.length_c   1.000
_cell.angle_alpha   90.00
_cell.angle_beta   90.00
_cell.angle_gamma   90.00
#
_symmetry.space_group_name_H-M   'P 1'
#
loop_
_entity.id
_entity.type
_entity.pdbx_description
1 polymer ?
#
loop_
_entity_poly.entity_id
_entity_poly.type
_entity_poly.pdbx_seq_one_letter_code
_entity_poly.pdbx_strand_id
1 'polypeptide(L)'
;MENSQAFGWLMKSAVSALLPTANTNINAIEGCNDISVLVDGVAHDFETLLSAVSSSAAAAGGGGGGVNTANVPNDKSASSSSDVPSTETNNNNSTKDNLTARLDRIKTLLYEERSASSAAVTNNNGSISLNWTPGVATEVFKCFTTNNNNDTTTTTSTPIQQDLLPKLLQNLPSLPFEARKSISAIFNYLLVCGLDGVDAIQFASVSTAFAAYVLQRAALIIGTFVHCHDCKSQGKSEGGSGGGGGDNGVDITLLCGSMLRSSLRHASIYQWVLEDANCEQLVYPFLDEYVHDPNFDVSSDALETVRVMFTGLAAPAGGGGGSSGGGGGVDGYNDDTDTAYEEYKQQMEGIAAEFLERTYDPIIMDRMNHKCISSNANYMTRRMSLQLLSTILLNRSNFNVMMKYISSSQNLVTILCLLRDPSPHITLDAFQVFKIFVANPGKPPEVVKILFDNKVKLIKYLSGLHKEREGSDEQYRDEKGLVIATLEGLELES
;
A
#
# COMPACT_ATOMS: atom_id res chain seq x y z
N MET A 1 17.23 -29.33 12.10
CA MET A 1 17.27 -30.00 10.79
C MET A 1 16.27 -29.28 9.90
N GLU A 2 16.75 -28.14 9.42
CA GLU A 2 16.10 -27.23 8.49
C GLU A 2 16.36 -27.68 7.04
N ASN A 3 15.67 -27.02 6.10
CA ASN A 3 15.67 -27.19 4.64
C ASN A 3 14.51 -28.04 4.11
N SER A 4 13.34 -27.41 3.96
CA SER A 4 12.36 -27.82 2.95
C SER A 4 11.47 -26.67 2.46
N GLN A 5 12.07 -25.56 2.04
CA GLN A 5 11.37 -24.50 1.28
C GLN A 5 12.15 -23.94 0.07
N ALA A 6 13.19 -24.64 -0.40
CA ALA A 6 14.04 -24.16 -1.51
C ALA A 6 13.85 -24.91 -2.86
N PHE A 7 12.86 -25.80 -3.01
CA PHE A 7 12.78 -26.69 -4.19
C PHE A 7 11.55 -26.50 -5.11
N GLY A 8 10.77 -25.43 -4.92
CA GLY A 8 9.62 -25.14 -5.80
C GLY A 8 9.98 -24.68 -7.22
N TRP A 9 11.20 -24.15 -7.43
CA TRP A 9 11.60 -23.53 -8.69
C TRP A 9 12.15 -24.53 -9.74
N LEU A 10 12.57 -25.73 -9.35
CA LEU A 10 13.27 -26.66 -10.25
C LEU A 10 12.36 -27.63 -11.02
N MET A 11 11.05 -27.69 -10.71
CA MET A 11 10.13 -28.67 -11.31
C MET A 11 9.25 -28.13 -12.45
N LYS A 12 9.33 -26.83 -12.78
CA LYS A 12 8.61 -26.27 -13.94
C LYS A 12 9.36 -26.37 -15.27
N SER A 13 10.58 -26.93 -15.28
CA SER A 13 11.38 -27.09 -16.50
C SER A 13 11.14 -28.41 -17.25
N ALA A 14 10.12 -29.20 -16.89
CA ALA A 14 9.92 -30.54 -17.45
C ALA A 14 8.45 -30.87 -17.80
N VAL A 15 7.76 -29.98 -18.52
CA VAL A 15 6.58 -30.37 -19.33
C VAL A 15 6.60 -29.58 -20.64
N SER A 16 7.46 -30.00 -21.57
CA SER A 16 7.37 -29.61 -22.98
C SER A 16 7.36 -30.88 -23.83
N ALA A 17 6.16 -31.34 -24.18
CA ALA A 17 5.89 -32.19 -25.34
C ALA A 17 4.38 -32.41 -25.47
N LEU A 18 3.70 -31.60 -26.30
CA LEU A 18 2.78 -32.04 -27.37
C LEU A 18 1.86 -30.91 -27.88
N LEU A 19 2.02 -30.63 -29.18
CA LEU A 19 1.14 -29.99 -30.17
C LEU A 19 1.01 -28.44 -30.22
N PRO A 20 1.07 -27.82 -31.43
CA PRO A 20 1.17 -26.37 -31.58
C PRO A 20 -0.14 -25.73 -32.06
N THR A 21 -0.71 -24.85 -31.24
CA THR A 21 -1.58 -23.74 -31.69
C THR A 21 -1.51 -22.62 -30.64
N ALA A 22 -1.19 -21.39 -31.06
CA ALA A 22 -1.02 -20.13 -30.29
C ALA A 22 0.39 -19.75 -29.73
N ASN A 23 1.36 -20.67 -29.62
CA ASN A 23 2.62 -20.43 -28.89
C ASN A 23 3.78 -19.72 -29.62
N THR A 24 3.65 -19.27 -30.87
CA THR A 24 4.81 -18.73 -31.61
C THR A 24 5.23 -17.33 -31.17
N ASN A 25 4.30 -16.48 -30.73
CA ASN A 25 4.64 -15.12 -30.26
C ASN A 25 5.10 -15.11 -28.80
N ILE A 26 4.49 -15.92 -27.93
CA ILE A 26 4.85 -15.96 -26.50
C ILE A 26 6.27 -16.46 -26.30
N ASN A 27 6.67 -17.56 -26.97
CA ASN A 27 8.05 -18.07 -26.90
C ASN A 27 9.08 -17.03 -27.40
N ALA A 28 8.72 -16.21 -28.40
CA ALA A 28 9.60 -15.15 -28.89
C ALA A 28 9.70 -13.98 -27.90
N ILE A 29 8.61 -13.66 -27.18
CA ILE A 29 8.59 -12.65 -26.12
C ILE A 29 9.43 -13.12 -24.93
N GLU A 30 9.26 -14.37 -24.49
CA GLU A 30 10.01 -14.95 -23.37
C GLU A 30 11.53 -15.00 -23.62
N GLY A 31 11.94 -15.20 -24.88
CA GLY A 31 13.36 -15.16 -25.28
C GLY A 31 13.92 -13.76 -25.54
N CYS A 32 13.11 -12.71 -25.44
CA CYS A 32 13.53 -11.35 -25.76
C CYS A 32 14.31 -10.71 -24.58
N ASN A 33 15.46 -10.12 -24.90
CA ASN A 33 16.30 -9.36 -23.96
C ASN A 33 16.35 -7.86 -24.31
N ASP A 34 15.69 -7.45 -25.41
CA ASP A 34 15.65 -6.06 -25.85
C ASP A 34 14.47 -5.35 -25.17
N ILE A 35 14.81 -4.46 -24.24
CA ILE A 35 13.83 -3.75 -23.40
C ILE A 35 12.98 -2.80 -24.23
N SER A 36 13.58 -2.11 -25.20
CA SER A 36 12.85 -1.17 -26.06
C SER A 36 11.80 -1.92 -26.87
N VAL A 37 12.15 -3.07 -27.45
CA VAL A 37 11.20 -3.93 -28.19
C VAL A 37 10.08 -4.45 -27.28
N LEU A 38 10.41 -4.83 -26.04
CA LEU A 38 9.40 -5.28 -25.07
C LEU A 38 8.43 -4.16 -24.69
N VAL A 39 8.93 -2.96 -24.38
CA VAL A 39 8.11 -1.81 -23.97
C VAL A 39 7.28 -1.25 -25.12
N ASP A 40 7.83 -1.18 -26.33
CA ASP A 40 7.09 -0.80 -27.54
C ASP A 40 5.93 -1.78 -27.79
N GLY A 41 6.19 -3.07 -27.60
CA GLY A 41 5.16 -4.10 -27.65
C GLY A 41 4.08 -3.92 -26.58
N VAL A 42 4.46 -3.58 -25.33
CA VAL A 42 3.50 -3.25 -24.26
C VAL A 42 2.62 -2.08 -24.66
N ALA A 43 3.19 -1.01 -25.21
CA ALA A 43 2.43 0.15 -25.67
C ALA A 43 1.43 -0.24 -26.77
N HIS A 44 1.87 -1.00 -27.78
CA HIS A 44 1.03 -1.45 -28.88
C HIS A 44 -0.12 -2.38 -28.42
N ASP A 45 0.20 -3.40 -27.62
CA ASP A 45 -0.79 -4.35 -27.10
C ASP A 45 -1.81 -3.63 -26.20
N PHE A 46 -1.35 -2.67 -25.37
CA PHE A 46 -2.21 -1.86 -24.52
C PHE A 46 -3.14 -0.92 -25.30
N GLU A 47 -2.64 -0.20 -26.30
CA GLU A 47 -3.46 0.65 -27.17
C GLU A 47 -4.51 -0.15 -27.94
N THR A 48 -4.13 -1.35 -28.41
CA THR A 48 -5.04 -2.29 -29.05
C THR A 48 -6.19 -2.68 -28.11
N LEU A 49 -5.89 -2.99 -26.84
CA LEU A 49 -6.91 -3.28 -25.84
C LEU A 49 -7.85 -2.10 -25.57
N LEU A 50 -7.31 -0.88 -25.44
CA LEU A 50 -8.14 0.32 -25.23
C LEU A 50 -9.08 0.60 -26.41
N SER A 51 -8.59 0.38 -27.64
CA SER A 51 -9.40 0.56 -28.86
C SER A 51 -10.56 -0.44 -28.95
N ALA A 52 -10.33 -1.69 -28.51
CA ALA A 52 -11.35 -2.73 -28.47
C ALA A 52 -12.45 -2.47 -27.42
N VAL A 53 -12.10 -1.85 -26.29
CA VAL A 53 -13.08 -1.43 -25.28
C VAL A 53 -13.96 -0.28 -25.82
N SER A 54 -13.37 0.66 -26.57
CA SER A 54 -14.09 1.79 -27.14
C SER A 54 -15.07 1.39 -28.26
N SER A 55 -14.71 0.41 -29.09
CA SER A 55 -15.57 -0.10 -30.17
C SER A 55 -16.76 -0.91 -29.65
N SER A 56 -16.57 -1.69 -28.57
CA SER A 56 -17.66 -2.43 -27.93
C SER A 56 -18.69 -1.53 -27.23
N ALA A 57 -18.25 -0.41 -26.63
CA ALA A 57 -19.15 0.59 -26.04
C ALA A 57 -20.01 1.33 -27.10
N ALA A 58 -19.45 1.60 -28.28
CA ALA A 58 -20.17 2.25 -29.38
C ALA A 58 -21.24 1.33 -30.02
N ALA A 59 -21.01 0.01 -30.07
CA ALA A 59 -21.97 -0.96 -30.58
C ALA A 59 -23.19 -1.16 -29.66
N ALA A 60 -23.03 -0.99 -28.34
CA ALA A 60 -24.11 -1.13 -27.36
C ALA A 60 -25.06 0.09 -27.30
N GLY A 61 -24.65 1.27 -27.80
CA GLY A 61 -25.44 2.51 -27.79
C GLY A 61 -26.39 2.70 -28.98
N GLY A 62 -26.38 1.80 -29.97
CA GLY A 62 -27.15 1.92 -31.21
C GLY A 62 -28.40 1.04 -31.25
N GLY A 63 -29.42 1.32 -30.44
CA GLY A 63 -30.62 0.48 -30.38
C GLY A 63 -31.87 1.18 -29.85
N GLY A 64 -32.31 2.26 -30.50
CA GLY A 64 -33.56 2.94 -30.13
C GLY A 64 -34.15 3.78 -31.26
N GLY A 65 -35.00 3.16 -32.10
CA GLY A 65 -35.87 3.89 -33.04
C GLY A 65 -36.41 3.04 -34.19
N GLY A 66 -37.68 2.63 -34.12
CA GLY A 66 -38.38 2.02 -35.26
C GLY A 66 -39.75 1.42 -34.91
N VAL A 67 -40.79 1.93 -35.57
CA VAL A 67 -42.22 1.86 -35.24
C VAL A 67 -42.92 0.59 -35.75
N ASN A 68 -44.00 0.20 -35.06
CA ASN A 68 -44.99 -0.84 -35.38
C ASN A 68 -45.59 -0.76 -36.80
N THR A 69 -45.83 -1.92 -37.45
CA THR A 69 -47.14 -2.29 -38.05
C THR A 69 -47.24 -3.79 -38.45
N ALA A 70 -48.25 -4.46 -37.87
CA ALA A 70 -49.18 -5.47 -38.41
C ALA A 70 -48.74 -6.77 -39.14
N ASN A 71 -48.87 -7.88 -38.40
CA ASN A 71 -49.74 -9.07 -38.59
C ASN A 71 -49.57 -10.10 -39.76
N VAL A 72 -49.80 -11.38 -39.37
CA VAL A 72 -50.14 -12.63 -40.10
C VAL A 72 -49.05 -13.75 -40.07
N PRO A 73 -49.41 -15.04 -39.85
CA PRO A 73 -48.69 -15.91 -38.90
C PRO A 73 -48.03 -17.17 -39.48
N ASN A 74 -47.12 -17.71 -38.67
CA ASN A 74 -46.78 -19.12 -38.41
C ASN A 74 -46.34 -20.00 -39.60
N ASP A 75 -45.05 -20.33 -39.66
CA ASP A 75 -44.66 -21.73 -39.94
C ASP A 75 -43.34 -22.12 -39.28
N LYS A 76 -43.31 -23.34 -38.76
CA LYS A 76 -42.19 -23.96 -38.05
C LYS A 76 -41.18 -24.55 -39.04
N SER A 77 -39.91 -24.21 -38.87
CA SER A 77 -38.82 -25.12 -39.27
C SER A 77 -37.59 -24.89 -38.40
N ALA A 78 -37.20 -25.96 -37.70
CA ALA A 78 -36.00 -26.05 -36.91
C ALA A 78 -34.74 -26.03 -37.79
N SER A 79 -33.73 -25.27 -37.38
CA SER A 79 -32.36 -25.45 -37.86
C SER A 79 -31.36 -25.24 -36.71
N SER A 80 -30.50 -26.24 -36.56
CA SER A 80 -29.41 -26.43 -35.62
C SER A 80 -28.49 -25.21 -35.42
N SER A 81 -28.28 -24.83 -34.16
CA SER A 81 -27.22 -23.92 -33.71
C SER A 81 -25.88 -24.66 -33.64
N SER A 82 -24.98 -24.33 -34.55
CA SER A 82 -23.54 -24.53 -34.36
C SER A 82 -22.94 -23.21 -33.86
N ASP A 83 -22.71 -23.10 -32.56
CA ASP A 83 -22.06 -21.95 -31.94
C ASP A 83 -20.57 -21.92 -32.35
N VAL A 84 -20.22 -20.99 -33.24
CA VAL A 84 -18.83 -20.64 -33.56
C VAL A 84 -18.42 -19.47 -32.66
N PRO A 85 -17.36 -19.56 -31.85
CA PRO A 85 -16.86 -18.40 -31.11
C PRO A 85 -16.38 -17.33 -32.10
N SER A 86 -16.89 -16.11 -31.98
CA SER A 86 -16.52 -14.96 -32.81
C SER A 86 -15.02 -14.68 -32.78
N THR A 87 -14.41 -14.51 -33.96
CA THR A 87 -12.98 -14.24 -34.19
C THR A 87 -12.40 -13.06 -33.40
N GLU A 88 -13.22 -12.07 -33.03
CA GLU A 88 -12.81 -10.92 -32.20
C GLU A 88 -12.45 -11.32 -30.76
N THR A 89 -13.16 -12.29 -30.18
CA THR A 89 -12.91 -12.76 -28.80
C THR A 89 -11.54 -13.45 -28.68
N ASN A 90 -11.15 -14.19 -29.71
CA ASN A 90 -9.86 -14.87 -29.76
C ASN A 90 -8.68 -13.89 -29.93
N ASN A 91 -8.85 -12.83 -30.71
CA ASN A 91 -7.82 -11.80 -30.89
C ASN A 91 -7.59 -10.97 -29.61
N ASN A 92 -8.65 -10.64 -28.88
CA ASN A 92 -8.55 -9.91 -27.61
C ASN A 92 -7.83 -10.73 -26.53
N ASN A 93 -8.09 -12.04 -26.45
CA ASN A 93 -7.39 -12.91 -25.51
C ASN A 93 -5.90 -13.03 -25.86
N SER A 94 -5.56 -13.23 -27.14
CA SER A 94 -4.14 -13.26 -27.56
C SER A 94 -3.40 -11.94 -27.26
N THR A 95 -4.07 -10.79 -27.39
CA THR A 95 -3.47 -9.48 -27.06
C THR A 95 -3.22 -9.34 -25.56
N LYS A 96 -4.16 -9.78 -24.72
CA LYS A 96 -3.99 -9.82 -23.25
C LYS A 96 -2.84 -10.72 -22.82
N ASP A 97 -2.69 -11.87 -23.47
CA ASP A 97 -1.62 -12.83 -23.19
C ASP A 97 -0.25 -12.26 -23.59
N ASN A 98 -0.15 -11.63 -24.77
CA ASN A 98 1.07 -10.96 -25.21
C ASN A 98 1.48 -9.82 -24.26
N LEU A 99 0.54 -8.95 -23.89
CA LEU A 99 0.78 -7.87 -22.94
C LEU A 99 1.32 -8.41 -21.61
N THR A 100 0.69 -9.45 -21.10
CA THR A 100 1.09 -10.10 -19.84
C THR A 100 2.50 -10.68 -19.94
N ALA A 101 2.79 -11.42 -21.03
CA ALA A 101 4.09 -12.03 -21.26
C ALA A 101 5.21 -10.98 -21.36
N ARG A 102 4.97 -9.85 -22.03
CA ARG A 102 5.98 -8.77 -22.13
C ARG A 102 6.27 -8.13 -20.78
N LEU A 103 5.23 -7.79 -20.01
CA LEU A 103 5.37 -7.21 -18.68
C LEU A 103 6.08 -8.19 -17.73
N ASP A 104 5.75 -9.47 -17.79
CA ASP A 104 6.40 -10.52 -16.99
C ASP A 104 7.87 -10.70 -17.39
N ARG A 105 8.19 -10.63 -18.69
CA ARG A 105 9.58 -10.69 -19.16
C ARG A 105 10.39 -9.48 -18.71
N ILE A 106 9.84 -8.26 -18.82
CA ILE A 106 10.49 -7.03 -18.31
C ILE A 106 10.78 -7.16 -16.82
N LYS A 107 9.78 -7.60 -16.03
CA LYS A 107 9.94 -7.87 -14.60
C LYS A 107 11.09 -8.86 -14.38
N THR A 108 11.09 -9.99 -15.09
CA THR A 108 12.11 -11.03 -14.95
C THR A 108 13.52 -10.49 -15.21
N LEU A 109 13.72 -9.70 -16.28
CA LEU A 109 15.01 -9.09 -16.61
C LEU A 109 15.52 -8.16 -15.49
N LEU A 110 14.63 -7.38 -14.85
CA LEU A 110 15.01 -6.52 -13.72
C LEU A 110 15.53 -7.34 -12.53
N TYR A 111 14.84 -8.42 -12.17
CA TYR A 111 15.27 -9.29 -11.06
C TYR A 111 16.51 -10.12 -11.40
N GLU A 112 16.69 -10.52 -12.67
CA GLU A 112 17.92 -11.15 -13.16
C GLU A 112 19.12 -10.18 -13.03
N GLU A 113 18.99 -8.92 -13.46
CA GLU A 113 20.02 -7.88 -13.30
C GLU A 113 20.37 -7.69 -11.82
N ARG A 114 19.36 -7.55 -10.96
CA ARG A 114 19.59 -7.40 -9.51
C ARG A 114 20.30 -8.60 -8.91
N SER A 115 19.85 -9.81 -9.25
CA SER A 115 20.47 -11.04 -8.74
C SER A 115 21.95 -11.14 -9.15
N ALA A 116 22.29 -10.73 -10.37
CA ALA A 116 23.68 -10.68 -10.82
C ALA A 116 24.49 -9.62 -10.06
N SER A 117 23.88 -8.45 -9.79
CA SER A 117 24.49 -7.38 -8.98
C SER A 117 24.77 -7.82 -7.55
N SER A 118 23.77 -8.37 -6.85
CA SER A 118 23.93 -8.86 -5.47
C SER A 118 24.97 -10.00 -5.39
N ALA A 119 25.01 -10.89 -6.39
CA ALA A 119 26.03 -11.94 -6.46
C ALA A 119 27.44 -11.36 -6.65
N ALA A 120 27.58 -10.31 -7.48
CA ALA A 120 28.87 -9.64 -7.68
C ALA A 120 29.36 -8.95 -6.39
N VAL A 121 28.47 -8.29 -5.65
CA VAL A 121 28.81 -7.64 -4.37
C VAL A 121 29.20 -8.67 -3.31
N THR A 122 28.43 -9.74 -3.17
CA THR A 122 28.72 -10.81 -2.17
C THR A 122 30.03 -11.54 -2.48
N ASN A 123 30.32 -11.83 -3.75
CA ASN A 123 31.57 -12.47 -4.16
C ASN A 123 32.80 -11.57 -3.96
N ASN A 124 32.62 -10.25 -3.94
CA ASN A 124 33.70 -9.28 -3.70
C ASN A 124 33.83 -8.89 -2.22
N ASN A 125 33.45 -9.77 -1.28
CA ASN A 125 33.45 -9.50 0.17
C ASN A 125 32.67 -8.23 0.56
N GLY A 126 31.56 -7.93 -0.13
CA GLY A 126 30.76 -6.73 0.10
C GLY A 126 31.30 -5.46 -0.57
N SER A 127 32.39 -5.55 -1.36
CA SER A 127 32.92 -4.41 -2.11
C SER A 127 32.00 -4.05 -3.28
N ILE A 128 31.62 -2.78 -3.34
CA ILE A 128 30.75 -2.21 -4.38
C ILE A 128 31.55 -2.03 -5.66
N SER A 129 31.01 -2.50 -6.79
CA SER A 129 31.58 -2.22 -8.10
C SER A 129 31.17 -0.82 -8.57
N LEU A 130 32.10 0.14 -8.53
CA LEU A 130 31.91 1.50 -9.05
C LEU A 130 31.62 1.56 -10.56
N ASN A 131 31.89 0.46 -11.29
CA ASN A 131 31.67 0.37 -12.73
C ASN A 131 30.37 -0.37 -13.09
N TRP A 132 29.62 -0.87 -12.11
CA TRP A 132 28.33 -1.48 -12.39
C TRP A 132 27.35 -0.42 -12.85
N THR A 133 26.69 -0.69 -13.97
CA THR A 133 25.64 0.19 -14.50
C THR A 133 24.35 -0.63 -14.57
N PRO A 134 23.26 -0.18 -13.93
CA PRO A 134 21.98 -0.88 -13.96
C PRO A 134 21.29 -0.63 -15.31
N GLY A 135 21.84 -1.22 -16.37
CA GLY A 135 21.42 -0.99 -17.75
C GLY A 135 19.97 -1.39 -18.01
N VAL A 136 19.51 -2.52 -17.43
CA VAL A 136 18.13 -2.97 -17.56
C VAL A 136 17.19 -2.00 -16.85
N ALA A 137 17.43 -1.71 -15.57
CA ALA A 137 16.59 -0.77 -14.82
C ALA A 137 16.55 0.63 -15.46
N THR A 138 17.69 1.12 -15.96
CA THR A 138 17.79 2.43 -16.62
C THR A 138 17.01 2.46 -17.92
N GLU A 139 17.14 1.44 -18.77
CA GLU A 139 16.42 1.42 -20.05
C GLU A 139 14.92 1.18 -19.85
N VAL A 140 14.52 0.35 -18.88
CA VAL A 140 13.11 0.20 -18.49
C VAL A 140 12.55 1.55 -18.07
N PHE A 141 13.20 2.24 -17.11
CA PHE A 141 12.77 3.56 -16.68
C PHE A 141 12.62 4.52 -17.87
N LYS A 142 13.64 4.58 -18.74
CA LYS A 142 13.64 5.45 -19.92
C LYS A 142 12.48 5.11 -20.87
N CYS A 143 12.29 3.86 -21.26
CA CYS A 143 11.23 3.48 -22.21
C CYS A 143 9.82 3.69 -21.64
N PHE A 144 9.59 3.43 -20.34
CA PHE A 144 8.27 3.66 -19.72
C PHE A 144 7.91 5.14 -19.55
N THR A 145 8.92 6.03 -19.56
CA THR A 145 8.76 7.47 -19.28
C THR A 145 9.08 8.37 -20.48
N THR A 146 9.60 7.82 -21.57
CA THR A 146 9.85 8.55 -22.83
C THR A 146 8.61 8.50 -23.72
N ASN A 147 8.25 9.65 -24.29
CA ASN A 147 7.15 9.74 -25.24
C ASN A 147 7.56 9.12 -26.59
N ASN A 148 6.96 8.00 -26.97
CA ASN A 148 7.31 7.24 -28.18
C ASN A 148 6.66 7.76 -29.48
N ASN A 149 6.41 9.08 -29.59
CA ASN A 149 5.93 9.67 -30.84
C ASN A 149 6.92 10.71 -31.37
N ASN A 150 7.78 10.27 -32.29
CA ASN A 150 8.50 11.14 -33.22
C ASN A 150 7.56 11.80 -34.25
N ASP A 151 6.41 12.32 -33.83
CA ASP A 151 5.52 13.07 -34.72
C ASP A 151 5.87 14.56 -34.62
N THR A 152 6.86 14.98 -35.41
CA THR A 152 7.35 16.37 -35.50
C THR A 152 6.38 17.30 -36.24
N THR A 153 5.11 16.92 -36.41
CA THR A 153 4.14 17.72 -37.17
C THR A 153 2.76 17.74 -36.52
N THR A 154 2.57 18.50 -35.44
CA THR A 154 1.33 19.28 -35.24
C THR A 154 1.46 20.27 -34.08
N THR A 155 1.68 21.54 -34.43
CA THR A 155 1.46 22.69 -33.54
C THR A 155 -0.03 23.01 -33.46
N THR A 156 -0.76 22.39 -32.53
CA THR A 156 -2.04 22.93 -32.02
C THR A 156 -2.26 22.47 -30.58
N SER A 157 -2.62 23.43 -29.73
CA SER A 157 -2.92 23.31 -28.31
C SER A 157 -3.93 22.20 -27.95
N THR A 158 -3.59 21.42 -26.89
CA THR A 158 -4.35 20.41 -26.10
C THR A 158 -4.27 18.93 -26.57
N PRO A 159 -4.33 17.90 -25.68
CA PRO A 159 -4.13 17.83 -24.22
C PRO A 159 -2.76 17.19 -23.86
N ILE A 160 -2.40 17.14 -22.57
CA ILE A 160 -1.14 16.54 -22.05
C ILE A 160 -1.04 15.08 -22.53
N GLN A 161 -0.16 14.80 -23.49
CA GLN A 161 0.09 13.44 -23.99
C GLN A 161 0.88 12.68 -22.91
N GLN A 162 0.20 11.77 -22.20
CA GLN A 162 0.76 11.06 -21.04
C GLN A 162 1.74 9.96 -21.47
N ASP A 163 2.83 9.81 -20.70
CA ASP A 163 3.80 8.71 -20.82
C ASP A 163 3.11 7.35 -20.61
N LEU A 164 3.74 6.25 -21.05
CA LEU A 164 3.15 4.90 -20.98
C LEU A 164 2.81 4.49 -19.54
N LEU A 165 3.70 4.75 -18.59
CA LEU A 165 3.51 4.31 -17.21
C LEU A 165 2.25 4.90 -16.54
N PRO A 166 2.03 6.23 -16.50
CA PRO A 166 0.78 6.80 -15.96
C PRO A 166 -0.48 6.24 -16.62
N LYS A 167 -0.45 5.98 -17.94
CA LYS A 167 -1.58 5.38 -18.66
C LYS A 167 -1.87 3.96 -18.18
N LEU A 168 -0.84 3.13 -18.01
CA LEU A 168 -0.99 1.78 -17.48
C LEU A 168 -1.55 1.79 -16.06
N LEU A 169 -1.07 2.71 -15.20
CA LEU A 169 -1.53 2.83 -13.82
C LEU A 169 -3.00 3.25 -13.71
N GLN A 170 -3.43 4.24 -14.50
CA GLN A 170 -4.85 4.68 -14.52
C GLN A 170 -5.80 3.61 -15.04
N ASN A 171 -5.30 2.71 -15.90
CA ASN A 171 -6.10 1.66 -16.53
C ASN A 171 -5.93 0.29 -15.89
N LEU A 172 -5.30 0.20 -14.71
CA LEU A 172 -5.14 -1.06 -13.98
C LEU A 172 -6.43 -1.90 -13.92
N PRO A 173 -7.64 -1.34 -13.64
CA PRO A 173 -8.87 -2.14 -13.60
C PRO A 173 -9.22 -2.87 -14.90
N SER A 174 -8.76 -2.36 -16.05
CA SER A 174 -9.02 -2.94 -17.37
C SER A 174 -8.03 -4.04 -17.78
N LEU A 175 -6.93 -4.18 -17.03
CA LEU A 175 -5.82 -5.06 -17.37
C LEU A 175 -5.98 -6.47 -16.79
N PRO A 176 -5.40 -7.50 -17.44
CA PRO A 176 -5.35 -8.85 -16.89
C PRO A 176 -4.66 -8.90 -15.53
N PHE A 177 -5.12 -9.78 -14.64
CA PHE A 177 -4.61 -9.94 -13.28
C PHE A 177 -3.07 -10.04 -13.20
N GLU A 178 -2.46 -10.90 -14.01
CA GLU A 178 -1.00 -11.08 -14.03
C GLU A 178 -0.26 -9.86 -14.60
N ALA A 179 -0.87 -9.13 -15.56
CA ALA A 179 -0.31 -7.86 -16.03
C ALA A 179 -0.30 -6.79 -14.91
N ARG A 180 -1.38 -6.69 -14.11
CA ARG A 180 -1.47 -5.77 -12.96
C ARG A 180 -0.36 -6.05 -11.94
N LYS A 181 -0.14 -7.33 -11.61
CA LYS A 181 0.96 -7.75 -10.73
C LYS A 181 2.33 -7.37 -11.27
N SER A 182 2.57 -7.62 -12.55
CA SER A 182 3.87 -7.30 -13.17
C SER A 182 4.10 -5.79 -13.23
N ILE A 183 3.09 -4.98 -13.51
CA ILE A 183 3.18 -3.50 -13.45
C ILE A 183 3.54 -3.04 -12.03
N SER A 184 2.83 -3.54 -11.01
CA SER A 184 3.11 -3.22 -9.61
C SER A 184 4.53 -3.62 -9.21
N ALA A 185 4.99 -4.81 -9.60
CA ALA A 185 6.33 -5.29 -9.33
C ALA A 185 7.41 -4.42 -9.99
N ILE A 186 7.24 -4.03 -11.25
CA ILE A 186 8.15 -3.13 -11.97
C ILE A 186 8.20 -1.76 -11.28
N PHE A 187 7.05 -1.17 -10.97
CA PHE A 187 6.97 0.13 -10.30
C PHE A 187 7.66 0.12 -8.92
N ASN A 188 7.34 -0.89 -8.10
CA ASN A 188 7.96 -1.08 -6.79
C ASN A 188 9.47 -1.31 -6.90
N TYR A 189 9.90 -2.14 -7.85
CA TYR A 189 11.33 -2.38 -8.10
C TYR A 189 12.06 -1.08 -8.38
N LEU A 190 11.57 -0.26 -9.32
CA LEU A 190 12.23 0.99 -9.70
C LEU A 190 12.30 2.00 -8.55
N LEU A 191 11.33 2.02 -7.63
CA LEU A 191 11.40 2.86 -6.44
C LEU A 191 12.37 2.33 -5.38
N VAL A 192 12.47 1.02 -5.22
CA VAL A 192 13.11 0.41 -4.05
C VAL A 192 14.50 -0.17 -4.33
N CYS A 193 14.86 -0.43 -5.59
CA CYS A 193 16.14 -1.05 -5.96
C CYS A 193 17.35 -0.26 -5.44
N GLY A 194 17.24 1.07 -5.31
CA GLY A 194 18.28 1.93 -4.77
C GLY A 194 18.23 2.17 -3.26
N LEU A 195 17.27 1.58 -2.56
CA LEU A 195 17.06 1.76 -1.11
C LEU A 195 17.36 0.50 -0.30
N ASP A 196 17.10 -0.68 -0.88
CA ASP A 196 17.23 -1.97 -0.19
C ASP A 196 18.31 -2.86 -0.82
N GLY A 197 18.91 -3.71 0.02
CA GLY A 197 19.81 -4.77 -0.40
C GLY A 197 21.28 -4.34 -0.43
N VAL A 198 22.16 -5.34 -0.48
CA VAL A 198 23.61 -5.16 -0.47
C VAL A 198 24.12 -4.39 -1.71
N ASP A 199 23.34 -4.41 -2.79
CA ASP A 199 23.59 -3.77 -4.07
C ASP A 199 22.89 -2.42 -4.24
N ALA A 200 22.17 -1.91 -3.22
CA ALA A 200 21.35 -0.69 -3.31
C ALA A 200 22.10 0.50 -3.91
N ILE A 201 23.35 0.71 -3.50
CA ILE A 201 24.18 1.83 -3.98
C ILE A 201 24.37 1.79 -5.50
N GLN A 202 24.41 0.61 -6.12
CA GLN A 202 24.56 0.45 -7.57
C GLN A 202 23.30 0.88 -8.35
N PHE A 203 22.14 0.89 -7.69
CA PHE A 203 20.84 1.28 -8.26
C PHE A 203 20.34 2.63 -7.74
N ALA A 204 21.05 3.28 -6.81
CA ALA A 204 20.63 4.52 -6.16
C ALA A 204 20.28 5.63 -7.16
N SER A 205 21.06 5.77 -8.25
CA SER A 205 20.85 6.79 -9.28
C SER A 205 19.53 6.61 -10.04
N VAL A 206 19.24 5.39 -10.50
CA VAL A 206 17.99 5.09 -11.23
C VAL A 206 16.78 5.18 -10.32
N SER A 207 16.88 4.71 -9.08
CA SER A 207 15.81 4.80 -8.09
C SER A 207 15.49 6.24 -7.71
N THR A 208 16.51 7.07 -7.49
CA THR A 208 16.33 8.50 -7.20
C THR A 208 15.72 9.24 -8.40
N ALA A 209 16.17 8.93 -9.62
CA ALA A 209 15.61 9.53 -10.83
C ALA A 209 14.14 9.13 -11.05
N PHE A 210 13.80 7.86 -10.80
CA PHE A 210 12.42 7.40 -10.88
C PHE A 210 11.52 8.05 -9.82
N ALA A 211 12.01 8.19 -8.58
CA ALA A 211 11.28 8.90 -7.53
C ALA A 211 11.03 10.36 -7.90
N ALA A 212 12.02 11.05 -8.49
CA ALA A 212 11.84 12.41 -9.00
C ALA A 212 10.79 12.50 -10.13
N TYR A 213 10.76 11.51 -11.03
CA TYR A 213 9.73 11.38 -12.07
C TYR A 213 8.34 11.21 -11.46
N VAL A 214 8.20 10.33 -10.46
CA VAL A 214 6.94 10.11 -9.74
C VAL A 214 6.49 11.39 -9.04
N LEU A 215 7.40 12.09 -8.36
CA LEU A 215 7.12 13.36 -7.69
C LEU A 215 6.59 14.43 -8.68
N GLN A 216 7.22 14.56 -9.85
CA GLN A 216 6.79 15.52 -10.87
C GLN A 216 5.34 15.26 -11.36
N ARG A 217 4.86 14.03 -11.24
CA ARG A 217 3.51 13.59 -11.64
C ARG A 217 2.69 13.10 -10.45
N ALA A 218 3.02 13.52 -9.23
CA ALA A 218 2.46 12.91 -8.02
C ALA A 218 0.94 13.05 -7.95
N ALA A 219 0.38 14.21 -8.32
CA ALA A 219 -1.07 14.41 -8.40
C ALA A 219 -1.79 13.37 -9.27
N LEU A 220 -1.13 12.90 -10.34
CA LEU A 220 -1.67 11.88 -11.22
C LEU A 220 -1.41 10.47 -10.67
N ILE A 221 -0.15 10.14 -10.36
CA ILE A 221 0.27 8.79 -9.99
C ILE A 221 -0.20 8.44 -8.57
N ILE A 222 0.17 9.25 -7.58
CA ILE A 222 -0.24 9.05 -6.18
C ILE A 222 -1.75 9.21 -6.05
N GLY A 223 -2.33 10.21 -6.72
CA GLY A 223 -3.79 10.39 -6.77
C GLY A 223 -4.52 9.15 -7.29
N THR A 224 -3.99 8.49 -8.33
CA THR A 224 -4.54 7.21 -8.83
C THR A 224 -4.49 6.13 -7.75
N PHE A 225 -3.36 5.96 -7.05
CA PHE A 225 -3.24 4.93 -6.01
C PHE A 225 -4.21 5.14 -4.85
N VAL A 226 -4.39 6.40 -4.41
CA VAL A 226 -5.35 6.74 -3.36
C VAL A 226 -6.79 6.52 -3.85
N HIS A 227 -7.11 6.90 -5.09
CA HIS A 227 -8.45 6.71 -5.64
C HIS A 227 -8.81 5.23 -5.82
N CYS A 228 -7.84 4.36 -6.11
CA CYS A 228 -8.08 2.93 -6.21
C CYS A 228 -8.59 2.29 -4.91
N HIS A 229 -8.38 2.92 -3.75
CA HIS A 229 -8.92 2.46 -2.46
C HIS A 229 -10.42 2.79 -2.29
N ASP A 230 -11.00 3.64 -3.14
CA ASP A 230 -12.45 3.89 -3.17
C ASP A 230 -13.18 2.72 -3.86
N CYS A 231 -13.50 1.68 -3.08
CA CYS A 231 -14.23 0.51 -3.55
C CYS A 231 -15.66 0.83 -4.04
N LYS A 232 -16.26 1.97 -3.66
CA LYS A 232 -17.62 2.35 -4.10
C LYS A 232 -17.64 2.82 -5.55
N SER A 233 -16.52 3.36 -6.04
CA SER A 233 -16.35 3.74 -7.44
C SER A 233 -16.26 2.53 -8.40
N GLN A 234 -15.82 1.37 -7.92
CA GLN A 234 -15.57 0.19 -8.75
C GLN A 234 -16.80 -0.71 -8.98
N GLY A 235 -17.93 -0.43 -8.31
CA GLY A 235 -19.15 -1.25 -8.33
C GLY A 235 -20.21 -0.89 -9.38
N LYS A 236 -19.95 0.06 -10.30
CA LYS A 236 -20.90 0.44 -11.37
C LYS A 236 -20.41 0.04 -12.76
N SER A 237 -20.00 -1.22 -12.94
CA SER A 237 -20.04 -1.83 -14.26
C SER A 237 -21.38 -2.53 -14.42
N GLU A 238 -22.24 -1.95 -15.26
CA GLU A 238 -23.59 -2.43 -15.53
C GLU A 238 -23.58 -3.88 -16.06
N GLY A 239 -24.46 -4.74 -15.54
CA GLY A 239 -24.98 -5.88 -16.31
C GLY A 239 -24.52 -7.30 -15.99
N GLY A 240 -23.91 -7.59 -14.84
CA GLY A 240 -23.50 -8.96 -14.46
C GLY A 240 -24.29 -9.55 -13.28
N SER A 241 -25.45 -10.15 -13.53
CA SER A 241 -26.15 -10.99 -12.54
C SER A 241 -25.51 -12.38 -12.46
N GLY A 242 -24.94 -12.74 -11.31
CA GLY A 242 -24.55 -14.12 -11.01
C GLY A 242 -23.18 -14.20 -10.34
N GLY A 243 -23.14 -14.76 -9.14
CA GLY A 243 -22.00 -14.77 -8.21
C GLY A 243 -20.65 -15.11 -8.86
N GLY A 244 -19.65 -14.26 -8.58
CA GLY A 244 -18.27 -14.41 -9.04
C GLY A 244 -17.42 -13.14 -9.04
N GLY A 245 -17.96 -11.97 -8.66
CA GLY A 245 -17.27 -10.66 -8.82
C GLY A 245 -17.02 -9.92 -7.51
N GLY A 246 -16.11 -10.41 -6.68
CA GLY A 246 -15.62 -9.70 -5.48
C GLY A 246 -14.10 -9.50 -5.41
N ASP A 247 -13.33 -10.17 -6.28
CA ASP A 247 -11.86 -10.28 -6.14
C ASP A 247 -11.10 -9.19 -6.92
N ASN A 248 -11.65 -8.74 -8.05
CA ASN A 248 -10.97 -7.82 -8.99
C ASN A 248 -10.76 -6.39 -8.48
N GLY A 249 -11.46 -5.98 -7.42
CA GLY A 249 -11.28 -4.65 -6.81
C GLY A 249 -10.30 -4.69 -5.66
N VAL A 250 -10.34 -5.76 -4.85
CA VAL A 250 -9.47 -5.94 -3.69
C VAL A 250 -8.01 -6.04 -4.14
N ASP A 251 -7.72 -6.84 -5.17
CA ASP A 251 -6.35 -7.00 -5.65
C ASP A 251 -5.75 -5.68 -6.17
N ILE A 252 -6.54 -4.86 -6.89
CA ILE A 252 -6.10 -3.53 -7.34
C ILE A 252 -5.78 -2.64 -6.15
N THR A 253 -6.65 -2.62 -5.14
CA THR A 253 -6.44 -1.85 -3.92
C THR A 253 -5.14 -2.24 -3.24
N LEU A 254 -4.89 -3.54 -3.06
CA LEU A 254 -3.66 -4.04 -2.44
C LEU A 254 -2.40 -3.70 -3.28
N LEU A 255 -2.48 -3.82 -4.61
CA LEU A 255 -1.37 -3.44 -5.50
C LEU A 255 -1.10 -1.93 -5.43
N CYS A 256 -2.14 -1.09 -5.37
CA CYS A 256 -2.02 0.36 -5.25
C CYS A 256 -1.49 0.78 -3.88
N GLY A 257 -1.94 0.13 -2.81
CA GLY A 257 -1.40 0.32 -1.47
C GLY A 257 0.09 -0.02 -1.40
N SER A 258 0.51 -1.12 -2.01
CA SER A 258 1.92 -1.48 -2.13
C SER A 258 2.74 -0.42 -2.87
N MET A 259 2.26 0.07 -4.02
CA MET A 259 2.96 1.10 -4.82
C MET A 259 3.00 2.45 -4.10
N LEU A 260 1.92 2.81 -3.41
CA LEU A 260 1.85 4.01 -2.58
C LEU A 260 2.89 3.94 -1.45
N ARG A 261 2.93 2.84 -0.69
CA ARG A 261 3.90 2.67 0.40
C ARG A 261 5.35 2.66 -0.10
N SER A 262 5.64 2.05 -1.24
CA SER A 262 6.97 2.15 -1.89
C SER A 262 7.33 3.59 -2.24
N SER A 263 6.34 4.40 -2.66
CA SER A 263 6.55 5.82 -2.99
C SER A 263 6.81 6.64 -1.73
N LEU A 264 6.11 6.35 -0.62
CA LEU A 264 6.29 7.00 0.68
C LEU A 264 7.66 6.70 1.33
N ARG A 265 8.48 5.81 0.77
CA ARG A 265 9.87 5.61 1.20
C ARG A 265 10.84 6.68 0.70
N HIS A 266 10.39 7.55 -0.19
CA HIS A 266 11.20 8.66 -0.69
C HIS A 266 10.78 9.94 0.03
N ALA A 267 11.69 10.54 0.80
CA ALA A 267 11.39 11.70 1.65
C ALA A 267 10.71 12.85 0.89
N SER A 268 11.09 13.08 -0.38
CA SER A 268 10.49 14.14 -1.20
C SER A 268 9.04 13.86 -1.61
N ILE A 269 8.69 12.61 -1.94
CA ILE A 269 7.31 12.21 -2.20
C ILE A 269 6.51 12.21 -0.90
N TYR A 270 7.11 11.68 0.17
CA TYR A 270 6.50 11.62 1.49
C TYR A 270 6.10 13.00 2.01
N GLN A 271 7.04 13.96 1.94
CA GLN A 271 6.80 15.34 2.31
C GLN A 271 5.68 15.96 1.48
N TRP A 272 5.71 15.76 0.15
CA TRP A 272 4.66 16.28 -0.75
C TRP A 272 3.27 15.72 -0.41
N VAL A 273 3.15 14.41 -0.12
CA VAL A 273 1.85 13.80 0.26
C VAL A 273 1.29 14.41 1.55
N LEU A 274 2.15 14.78 2.50
CA LEU A 274 1.77 15.32 3.82
C LEU A 274 1.67 16.86 3.86
N GLU A 275 1.77 17.54 2.71
CA GLU A 275 1.48 18.97 2.60
C GLU A 275 -0.02 19.25 2.82
N ASP A 276 -0.33 20.39 3.45
CA ASP A 276 -1.72 20.81 3.75
C ASP A 276 -2.63 20.76 2.51
N ALA A 277 -2.11 21.21 1.36
CA ALA A 277 -2.87 21.28 0.11
C ALA A 277 -3.34 19.90 -0.39
N ASN A 278 -2.63 18.83 0.00
CA ASN A 278 -2.87 17.47 -0.48
C ASN A 278 -3.66 16.61 0.53
N CYS A 279 -3.75 17.04 1.79
CA CYS A 279 -4.33 16.24 2.88
C CYS A 279 -5.78 15.81 2.63
N GLU A 280 -6.62 16.73 2.16
CA GLU A 280 -8.04 16.48 1.86
C GLU A 280 -8.23 15.34 0.85
N GLN A 281 -7.32 15.22 -0.11
CA GLN A 281 -7.45 14.26 -1.21
C GLN A 281 -6.64 12.99 -0.97
N LEU A 282 -5.51 13.07 -0.26
CA LEU A 282 -4.55 11.97 -0.17
C LEU A 282 -4.47 11.30 1.20
N VAL A 283 -4.80 12.01 2.29
CA VAL A 283 -4.63 11.51 3.67
C VAL A 283 -5.97 11.24 4.34
N TYR A 284 -6.88 12.23 4.29
CA TYR A 284 -8.16 12.14 4.99
C TYR A 284 -9.08 11.01 4.49
N PRO A 285 -9.12 10.65 3.20
CA PRO A 285 -9.90 9.50 2.73
C PRO A 285 -9.51 8.18 3.42
N PHE A 286 -8.23 8.01 3.78
CA PHE A 286 -7.80 6.83 4.55
C PHE A 286 -8.45 6.80 5.93
N LEU A 287 -8.42 7.92 6.65
CA LEU A 287 -9.03 8.03 7.99
C LEU A 287 -10.56 8.03 7.94
N ASP A 288 -11.13 8.45 6.82
CA ASP A 288 -12.56 8.62 6.64
C ASP A 288 -13.30 7.38 6.24
N GLU A 289 -12.70 6.63 5.34
CA GLU A 289 -13.39 5.59 4.63
C GLU A 289 -12.57 4.32 4.58
N TYR A 290 -11.31 4.40 4.14
CA TYR A 290 -10.58 3.19 3.73
C TYR A 290 -10.19 2.31 4.93
N VAL A 291 -9.74 2.89 6.06
CA VAL A 291 -9.46 2.10 7.28
C VAL A 291 -10.73 1.53 7.94
N HIS A 292 -11.91 1.94 7.47
CA HIS A 292 -13.20 1.49 7.95
C HIS A 292 -13.92 0.58 6.94
N ASP A 293 -13.24 0.18 5.86
CA ASP A 293 -13.79 -0.73 4.86
C ASP A 293 -14.17 -2.08 5.52
N PRO A 294 -15.34 -2.66 5.21
CA PRO A 294 -15.76 -3.94 5.78
C PRO A 294 -14.88 -5.11 5.33
N ASN A 295 -14.15 -4.98 4.21
CA ASN A 295 -13.16 -5.95 3.78
C ASN A 295 -11.90 -5.80 4.65
N PHE A 296 -11.52 -6.89 5.32
CA PHE A 296 -10.38 -6.91 6.22
C PHE A 296 -9.05 -6.64 5.52
N ASP A 297 -8.84 -7.20 4.31
CA ASP A 297 -7.59 -7.02 3.58
C ASP A 297 -7.41 -5.56 3.14
N VAL A 298 -8.49 -4.93 2.67
CA VAL A 298 -8.51 -3.52 2.27
C VAL A 298 -8.28 -2.60 3.48
N SER A 299 -9.03 -2.79 4.56
CA SER A 299 -8.89 -1.95 5.75
C SER A 299 -7.54 -2.12 6.44
N SER A 300 -6.99 -3.34 6.47
CA SER A 300 -5.64 -3.61 7.00
C SER A 300 -4.55 -2.98 6.13
N ASP A 301 -4.68 -3.01 4.80
CA ASP A 301 -3.73 -2.37 3.89
C ASP A 301 -3.77 -0.84 4.00
N ALA A 302 -4.98 -0.26 4.08
CA ALA A 302 -5.18 1.15 4.35
C ALA A 302 -4.57 1.56 5.70
N LEU A 303 -4.75 0.75 6.74
CA LEU A 303 -4.18 0.99 8.07
C LEU A 303 -2.66 1.03 8.03
N GLU A 304 -2.02 0.09 7.33
CA GLU A 304 -0.57 0.07 7.17
C GLU A 304 -0.08 1.32 6.42
N THR A 305 -0.83 1.78 5.42
CA THR A 305 -0.52 3.04 4.72
C THR A 305 -0.58 4.25 5.66
N VAL A 306 -1.61 4.35 6.50
CA VAL A 306 -1.72 5.40 7.53
C VAL A 306 -0.59 5.30 8.55
N ARG A 307 -0.23 4.07 8.95
CA ARG A 307 0.90 3.83 9.87
C ARG A 307 2.19 4.40 9.29
N VAL A 308 2.46 4.16 8.00
CA VAL A 308 3.62 4.75 7.31
C VAL A 308 3.54 6.28 7.30
N MET A 309 2.39 6.86 6.94
CA MET A 309 2.16 8.32 6.93
C MET A 309 2.38 9.01 8.28
N PHE A 310 2.14 8.32 9.40
CA PHE A 310 2.18 8.93 10.74
C PHE A 310 3.42 8.55 11.55
N THR A 311 4.27 7.69 11.00
CA THR A 311 5.51 7.26 11.65
C THR A 311 6.75 7.44 10.80
N GLY A 312 6.61 7.68 9.48
CA GLY A 312 7.75 7.75 8.56
C GLY A 312 8.40 6.39 8.27
N LEU A 313 7.91 5.29 8.87
CA LEU A 313 8.56 3.98 8.81
C LEU A 313 7.72 2.99 8.00
N ALA A 314 8.15 2.72 6.77
CA ALA A 314 7.75 1.50 6.05
C ALA A 314 8.35 0.28 6.76
N ALA A 315 7.55 -0.78 6.97
CA ALA A 315 8.10 -2.02 7.50
C ALA A 315 9.24 -2.50 6.58
N PRO A 316 10.39 -2.95 7.12
CA PRO A 316 11.46 -3.48 6.29
C PRO A 316 10.92 -4.64 5.45
N ALA A 317 11.26 -4.65 4.16
CA ALA A 317 10.85 -5.69 3.21
C ALA A 317 11.54 -7.02 3.58
N GLY A 318 10.96 -7.75 4.53
CA GLY A 318 11.50 -8.98 5.07
C GLY A 318 10.90 -9.29 6.43
N GLY A 319 9.75 -9.96 6.43
CA GLY A 319 9.08 -10.41 7.65
C GLY A 319 10.00 -11.27 8.51
N GLY A 320 10.28 -10.78 9.71
CA GLY A 320 10.98 -11.50 10.75
C GLY A 320 11.02 -10.63 12.00
N GLY A 321 10.07 -10.83 12.90
CA GLY A 321 10.14 -10.28 14.25
C GLY A 321 11.40 -10.79 14.94
N GLY A 322 12.49 -10.05 14.81
CA GLY A 322 13.66 -10.14 15.66
C GLY A 322 13.65 -8.90 16.53
N SER A 323 13.27 -9.07 17.80
CA SER A 323 13.71 -8.16 18.85
C SER A 323 15.18 -7.83 18.61
N SER A 324 15.51 -6.55 18.64
CA SER A 324 16.87 -6.06 18.87
C SER A 324 17.33 -6.56 20.26
N GLY A 325 17.70 -7.84 20.32
CA GLY A 325 18.39 -8.46 21.44
C GLY A 325 19.86 -8.15 21.29
N GLY A 326 20.41 -7.45 22.29
CA GLY A 326 21.82 -7.14 22.37
C GLY A 326 22.69 -8.39 22.24
N GLY A 327 23.80 -8.26 21.53
CA GLY A 327 24.78 -9.31 21.35
C GLY A 327 26.10 -8.77 20.84
N GLY A 328 27.07 -8.65 21.77
CA GLY A 328 28.46 -9.03 21.58
C GLY A 328 29.26 -8.34 20.48
N GLY A 329 30.20 -7.49 20.90
CA GLY A 329 31.24 -6.93 20.04
C GLY A 329 31.96 -7.99 19.21
N VAL A 330 32.00 -7.73 17.90
CA VAL A 330 33.03 -8.22 16.99
C VAL A 330 33.52 -6.99 16.24
N ASP A 331 34.72 -6.55 16.59
CA ASP A 331 35.37 -5.36 16.05
C ASP A 331 35.56 -5.50 14.53
N GLY A 332 34.90 -4.62 13.76
CA GLY A 332 35.13 -4.48 12.31
C GLY A 332 33.90 -4.35 11.40
N TYR A 333 32.77 -3.81 11.89
CA TYR A 333 31.57 -3.53 11.07
C TYR A 333 31.46 -2.03 10.75
N ASN A 334 31.09 -1.70 9.51
CA ASN A 334 31.11 -0.33 8.98
C ASN A 334 30.13 0.61 9.71
N ASP A 335 30.68 1.58 10.44
CA ASP A 335 29.98 2.66 11.17
C ASP A 335 29.14 3.57 10.24
N ASP A 336 29.52 3.68 8.97
CA ASP A 336 28.89 4.59 8.00
C ASP A 336 27.50 4.13 7.54
N THR A 337 27.22 2.82 7.49
CA THR A 337 25.92 2.30 7.02
C THR A 337 24.81 2.43 8.05
N ASP A 338 25.15 2.26 9.34
CA ASP A 338 24.19 2.49 10.43
C ASP A 338 23.87 3.98 10.57
N THR A 339 24.86 4.84 10.34
CA THR A 339 24.68 6.31 10.37
C THR A 339 23.71 6.79 9.28
N ALA A 340 23.90 6.37 8.03
CA ALA A 340 23.03 6.80 6.91
C ALA A 340 21.57 6.34 7.05
N TYR A 341 21.35 5.12 7.58
CA TYR A 341 20.00 4.62 7.82
C TYR A 341 19.31 5.38 8.97
N GLU A 342 20.03 5.66 10.06
CA GLU A 342 19.48 6.45 11.17
C GLU A 342 19.21 7.90 10.75
N GLU A 343 20.04 8.51 9.90
CA GLU A 343 19.77 9.83 9.30
C GLU A 343 18.50 9.83 8.44
N TYR A 344 18.35 8.86 7.55
CA TYR A 344 17.14 8.68 6.74
C TYR A 344 15.91 8.49 7.63
N LYS A 345 15.99 7.61 8.63
CA LYS A 345 14.90 7.35 9.57
C LYS A 345 14.52 8.60 10.35
N GLN A 346 15.50 9.34 10.87
CA GLN A 346 15.27 10.60 11.58
C GLN A 346 14.61 11.64 10.68
N GLN A 347 14.99 11.72 9.41
CA GLN A 347 14.35 12.61 8.43
C GLN A 347 12.88 12.25 8.23
N MET A 348 12.58 10.98 7.98
CA MET A 348 11.20 10.52 7.73
C MET A 348 10.30 10.70 8.95
N GLU A 349 10.80 10.35 10.14
CA GLU A 349 10.10 10.56 11.40
C GLU A 349 9.88 12.04 11.70
N GLY A 350 10.86 12.90 11.37
CA GLY A 350 10.74 14.36 11.51
C GLY A 350 9.62 14.94 10.66
N ILE A 351 9.50 14.53 9.39
CA ILE A 351 8.41 14.94 8.50
C ILE A 351 7.05 14.51 9.07
N ALA A 352 6.95 13.27 9.56
CA ALA A 352 5.71 12.74 10.15
C ALA A 352 5.28 13.52 11.41
N ALA A 353 6.25 13.81 12.29
CA ALA A 353 6.02 14.53 13.54
C ALA A 353 5.57 15.98 13.29
N GLU A 354 6.25 16.69 12.39
CA GLU A 354 5.88 18.06 12.00
C GLU A 354 4.46 18.10 11.41
N PHE A 355 4.15 17.15 10.53
CA PHE A 355 2.82 17.01 9.95
C PHE A 355 1.74 16.82 11.03
N LEU A 356 1.92 15.85 11.93
CA LEU A 356 0.94 15.54 12.98
C LEU A 356 0.78 16.68 13.99
N GLU A 357 1.85 17.43 14.29
CA GLU A 357 1.78 18.61 15.16
C GLU A 357 0.92 19.71 14.52
N ARG A 358 1.13 19.98 13.23
CA ARG A 358 0.37 20.97 12.45
C ARG A 358 -1.10 20.57 12.29
N THR A 359 -1.40 19.31 12.00
CA THR A 359 -2.76 18.82 11.73
C THR A 359 -3.38 18.07 12.91
N TYR A 360 -2.93 18.37 14.13
CA TYR A 360 -3.35 17.66 15.34
C TYR A 360 -4.88 17.65 15.51
N ASP A 361 -5.54 18.81 15.43
CA ASP A 361 -6.98 18.91 15.69
C ASP A 361 -7.80 18.19 14.59
N PRO A 362 -7.56 18.43 13.28
CA PRO A 362 -8.27 17.71 12.22
C PRO A 362 -8.11 16.18 12.25
N ILE A 363 -6.92 15.67 12.58
CA ILE A 363 -6.67 14.22 12.61
C ILE A 363 -7.17 13.61 13.91
N ILE A 364 -6.65 14.09 15.05
CA ILE A 364 -6.84 13.39 16.32
C ILE A 364 -8.19 13.73 16.94
N MET A 365 -8.62 14.99 16.93
CA MET A 365 -9.89 15.40 17.54
C MET A 365 -11.07 15.05 16.62
N ASP A 366 -11.05 15.59 15.39
CA ASP A 366 -12.22 15.58 14.51
C ASP A 366 -12.44 14.23 13.82
N ARG A 367 -11.37 13.51 13.47
CA ARG A 367 -11.47 12.22 12.75
C ARG A 367 -11.34 11.04 13.69
N MET A 368 -10.31 10.98 14.53
CA MET A 368 -10.08 9.80 15.39
C MET A 368 -11.01 9.79 16.62
N ASN A 369 -10.88 10.77 17.51
CA ASN A 369 -11.61 10.76 18.78
C ASN A 369 -13.13 10.87 18.59
N HIS A 370 -13.59 11.76 17.72
CA HIS A 370 -15.02 11.90 17.43
C HIS A 370 -15.63 10.59 16.89
N LYS A 371 -14.92 9.87 16.01
CA LYS A 371 -15.40 8.57 15.51
C LYS A 371 -15.31 7.47 16.54
N CYS A 372 -14.29 7.43 17.40
CA CYS A 372 -14.18 6.44 18.47
C CYS A 372 -15.40 6.44 19.40
N ILE A 373 -15.90 7.63 19.75
CA ILE A 373 -16.97 7.79 20.75
C ILE A 373 -18.36 7.85 20.09
N SER A 374 -18.42 8.07 18.77
CA SER A 374 -19.68 8.15 18.03
C SER A 374 -20.58 6.95 18.36
N SER A 375 -21.86 7.22 18.61
CA SER A 375 -22.86 6.21 18.97
C SER A 375 -23.01 5.13 17.90
N ASN A 376 -22.66 5.46 16.65
CA ASN A 376 -22.77 4.58 15.49
C ASN A 376 -21.43 3.89 15.14
N ALA A 377 -20.38 4.13 15.92
CA ALA A 377 -19.06 3.56 15.66
C ALA A 377 -19.08 2.04 15.87
N ASN A 378 -18.88 1.31 14.78
CA ASN A 378 -18.80 -0.14 14.81
C ASN A 378 -17.50 -0.61 15.48
N TYR A 379 -17.44 -1.90 15.81
CA TYR A 379 -16.28 -2.52 16.46
C TYR A 379 -14.96 -2.25 15.70
N MET A 380 -14.97 -2.36 14.37
CA MET A 380 -13.77 -2.17 13.55
C MET A 380 -13.25 -0.72 13.63
N THR A 381 -14.15 0.25 13.53
CA THR A 381 -13.84 1.68 13.63
C THR A 381 -13.13 2.01 14.94
N ARG A 382 -13.66 1.49 16.07
CA ARG A 382 -13.08 1.69 17.39
C ARG A 382 -11.70 1.06 17.51
N ARG A 383 -11.56 -0.19 17.03
CA ARG A 383 -10.30 -0.93 17.09
C ARG A 383 -9.21 -0.25 16.27
N MET A 384 -9.49 0.08 15.01
CA MET A 384 -8.51 0.71 14.12
C MET A 384 -8.06 2.08 14.60
N SER A 385 -9.01 2.88 15.10
CA SER A 385 -8.69 4.22 15.63
C SER A 385 -7.82 4.15 16.89
N LEU A 386 -8.07 3.20 17.80
CA LEU A 386 -7.24 3.00 18.99
C LEU A 386 -5.85 2.47 18.64
N GLN A 387 -5.75 1.55 17.68
CA GLN A 387 -4.45 1.05 17.21
C GLN A 387 -3.61 2.16 16.61
N LEU A 388 -4.18 2.98 15.71
CA LEU A 388 -3.50 4.15 15.17
C LEU A 388 -3.08 5.13 16.26
N LEU A 389 -3.98 5.42 17.20
CA LEU A 389 -3.69 6.36 18.29
C LEU A 389 -2.52 5.86 19.15
N SER A 390 -2.54 4.58 19.52
CA SER A 390 -1.45 3.95 20.27
C SER A 390 -0.12 4.05 19.50
N THR A 391 -0.12 3.74 18.20
CA THR A 391 1.08 3.85 17.37
C THR A 391 1.60 5.28 17.25
N ILE A 392 0.73 6.27 17.09
CA ILE A 392 1.11 7.68 17.02
C ILE A 392 1.74 8.13 18.34
N LEU A 393 1.08 7.86 19.46
CA LEU A 393 1.45 8.38 20.78
C LEU A 393 2.70 7.70 21.36
N LEU A 394 2.93 6.42 21.03
CA LEU A 394 4.10 5.68 21.52
C LEU A 394 5.36 5.92 20.65
N ASN A 395 5.23 6.55 19.48
CA ASN A 395 6.38 6.90 18.68
C ASN A 395 7.14 8.08 19.31
N ARG A 396 8.44 7.87 19.57
CA ARG A 396 9.32 8.86 20.22
C ARG A 396 9.36 10.20 19.46
N SER A 397 9.35 10.17 18.14
CA SER A 397 9.43 11.37 17.31
C SER A 397 8.14 12.21 17.39
N ASN A 398 7.03 11.60 17.79
CA ASN A 398 5.74 12.27 18.01
C ASN A 398 5.57 12.77 19.45
N PHE A 399 6.66 13.04 20.19
CA PHE A 399 6.60 13.45 21.60
C PHE A 399 5.70 14.67 21.84
N ASN A 400 5.76 15.69 20.97
CA ASN A 400 4.92 16.90 21.10
C ASN A 400 3.43 16.57 20.98
N VAL A 401 3.07 15.74 20.00
CA VAL A 401 1.71 15.24 19.76
C VAL A 401 1.24 14.41 20.95
N MET A 402 2.10 13.52 21.47
CA MET A 402 1.82 12.72 22.66
C MET A 402 1.54 13.61 23.87
N MET A 403 2.42 14.58 24.14
CA MET A 403 2.26 15.50 25.27
C MET A 403 0.99 16.35 25.15
N LYS A 404 0.67 16.84 23.94
CA LYS A 404 -0.60 17.55 23.69
C LYS A 404 -1.81 16.66 23.97
N TYR A 405 -1.77 15.39 23.56
CA TYR A 405 -2.85 14.44 23.76
C TYR A 405 -3.11 14.11 25.23
N ILE A 406 -2.06 13.75 25.98
CA ILE A 406 -2.19 13.32 27.38
C ILE A 406 -2.45 14.48 28.35
N SER A 407 -2.33 15.71 27.88
CA SER A 407 -2.63 16.92 28.65
C SER A 407 -4.12 17.32 28.58
N SER A 408 -4.91 16.71 27.70
CA SER A 408 -6.33 17.04 27.52
C SER A 408 -7.23 16.17 28.40
N SER A 409 -8.04 16.81 29.24
CA SER A 409 -9.06 16.15 30.06
C SER A 409 -10.13 15.47 29.19
N GLN A 410 -10.51 16.07 28.05
CA GLN A 410 -11.45 15.49 27.09
C GLN A 410 -10.92 14.19 26.46
N ASN A 411 -9.63 14.13 26.15
CA ASN A 411 -9.00 12.91 25.63
C ASN A 411 -8.95 11.82 26.69
N LEU A 412 -8.67 12.16 27.95
CA LEU A 412 -8.73 11.20 29.05
C LEU A 412 -10.14 10.61 29.19
N VAL A 413 -11.18 11.45 29.19
CA VAL A 413 -12.58 10.98 29.27
C VAL A 413 -12.91 10.04 28.12
N THR A 414 -12.47 10.36 26.90
CA THR A 414 -12.61 9.50 25.71
C THR A 414 -12.05 8.10 25.96
N ILE A 415 -10.82 8.01 26.45
CA ILE A 415 -10.15 6.73 26.72
C ILE A 415 -10.83 5.98 27.89
N LEU A 416 -11.25 6.69 28.94
CA LEU A 416 -12.00 6.09 30.05
C LEU A 416 -13.35 5.51 29.61
N CYS A 417 -14.01 6.12 28.62
CA CYS A 417 -15.21 5.55 27.99
C CYS A 417 -14.89 4.26 27.21
N LEU A 418 -13.78 4.23 26.45
CA LEU A 418 -13.36 3.05 25.67
C LEU A 418 -12.86 1.89 26.54
N LEU A 419 -12.31 2.17 27.73
CA LEU A 419 -12.03 1.14 28.73
C LEU A 419 -13.29 0.42 29.22
N ARG A 420 -14.49 0.99 29.02
CA ARG A 420 -15.75 0.36 29.40
C ARG A 420 -16.45 -0.33 28.23
N ASP A 421 -15.79 -0.41 27.07
CA ASP A 421 -16.34 -1.09 25.90
C ASP A 421 -16.56 -2.59 26.19
N PRO A 422 -17.66 -3.20 25.70
CA PRO A 422 -17.91 -4.62 25.91
C PRO A 422 -16.86 -5.54 25.26
N SER A 423 -16.11 -5.04 24.27
CA SER A 423 -15.12 -5.84 23.57
C SER A 423 -13.80 -5.93 24.36
N PRO A 424 -13.30 -7.15 24.64
CA PRO A 424 -12.03 -7.33 25.35
C PRO A 424 -10.84 -6.77 24.56
N HIS A 425 -10.90 -6.79 23.23
CA HIS A 425 -9.84 -6.24 22.39
C HIS A 425 -9.78 -4.71 22.43
N ILE A 426 -10.95 -4.05 22.40
CA ILE A 426 -11.01 -2.58 22.50
C ILE A 426 -10.51 -2.12 23.86
N THR A 427 -10.87 -2.82 24.94
CA THR A 427 -10.39 -2.47 26.28
C THR A 427 -8.88 -2.67 26.45
N LEU A 428 -8.27 -3.67 25.79
CA LEU A 428 -6.80 -3.82 25.72
C LEU A 428 -6.15 -2.65 24.99
N ASP A 429 -6.64 -2.29 23.80
CA ASP A 429 -6.07 -1.19 23.02
C ASP A 429 -6.27 0.16 23.74
N ALA A 430 -7.40 0.36 24.41
CA ALA A 430 -7.66 1.53 25.24
C ALA A 430 -6.72 1.58 26.46
N PHE A 431 -6.38 0.44 27.07
CA PHE A 431 -5.40 0.37 28.15
C PHE A 431 -4.01 0.81 27.71
N GLN A 432 -3.60 0.46 26.48
CA GLN A 432 -2.31 0.89 25.91
C GLN A 432 -2.19 2.41 25.77
N VAL A 433 -3.30 3.10 25.50
CA VAL A 433 -3.34 4.58 25.49
C VAL A 433 -3.46 5.14 26.91
N PHE A 434 -4.29 4.53 27.76
CA PHE A 434 -4.52 4.98 29.14
C PHE A 434 -3.24 4.98 29.99
N LYS A 435 -2.37 3.98 29.83
CA LYS A 435 -1.11 3.90 30.60
C LYS A 435 -0.22 5.13 30.40
N ILE A 436 -0.26 5.75 29.21
CA ILE A 436 0.53 6.95 28.87
C ILE A 436 0.03 8.17 29.68
N PHE A 437 -1.29 8.32 29.89
CA PHE A 437 -1.83 9.38 30.76
C PHE A 437 -1.35 9.23 32.21
N VAL A 438 -1.36 8.00 32.72
CA VAL A 438 -0.95 7.72 34.10
C VAL A 438 0.57 7.87 34.27
N ALA A 439 1.35 7.49 33.26
CA ALA A 439 2.81 7.61 33.25
C ALA A 439 3.31 9.05 33.10
N ASN A 440 2.50 10.00 32.62
CA ASN A 440 2.91 11.40 32.46
C ASN A 440 3.39 12.00 33.80
N PRO A 441 4.65 12.44 33.96
CA PRO A 441 5.11 13.04 35.21
C PRO A 441 4.52 14.44 35.45
N GLY A 442 4.23 15.20 34.39
CA GLY A 442 3.68 16.56 34.44
C GLY A 442 2.20 16.60 34.11
N LYS A 443 1.38 15.86 34.87
CA LYS A 443 -0.08 15.79 34.62
C LYS A 443 -0.75 17.15 34.87
N PRO A 444 -1.56 17.68 33.96
CA PRO A 444 -2.34 18.90 34.24
C PRO A 444 -3.34 18.70 35.38
N PRO A 445 -3.70 19.77 36.13
CA PRO A 445 -4.60 19.68 37.28
C PRO A 445 -5.95 19.02 36.98
N GLU A 446 -6.52 19.27 35.80
CA GLU A 446 -7.79 18.65 35.39
C GLU A 446 -7.67 17.14 35.19
N VAL A 447 -6.55 16.67 34.63
CA VAL A 447 -6.24 15.25 34.43
C VAL A 447 -6.03 14.57 35.79
N VAL A 448 -5.26 15.19 36.68
CA VAL A 448 -5.05 14.70 38.06
C VAL A 448 -6.38 14.57 38.79
N LYS A 449 -7.23 15.61 38.72
CA LYS A 449 -8.54 15.62 39.35
C LYS A 449 -9.43 14.47 38.87
N ILE A 450 -9.54 14.25 37.55
CA ILE A 450 -10.34 13.16 37.00
C ILE A 450 -9.83 11.78 37.47
N LEU A 451 -8.51 11.57 37.45
CA LEU A 451 -7.91 10.32 37.92
C LEU A 451 -8.13 10.11 39.42
N PHE A 452 -7.98 11.17 40.23
CA PHE A 452 -8.17 11.12 41.67
C PHE A 452 -9.63 10.84 42.05
N ASP A 453 -10.58 11.57 41.46
CA ASP A 453 -12.02 11.40 41.70
C ASP A 453 -12.50 9.97 41.38
N ASN A 454 -11.84 9.29 40.44
CA ASN A 454 -12.17 7.93 40.01
C ASN A 454 -11.20 6.85 40.55
N LYS A 455 -10.19 7.22 41.34
CA LYS A 455 -9.05 6.36 41.76
C LYS A 455 -9.48 5.00 42.27
N VAL A 456 -10.38 4.96 43.26
CA VAL A 456 -10.85 3.71 43.89
C VAL A 456 -11.54 2.79 42.89
N LYS A 457 -12.35 3.35 41.99
CA LYS A 457 -13.07 2.59 40.96
C LYS A 457 -12.12 2.08 39.88
N LEU A 458 -11.17 2.91 39.45
CA LEU A 458 -10.18 2.57 38.44
C LEU A 458 -9.27 1.45 38.92
N ILE A 459 -8.73 1.53 40.15
CA ILE A 459 -7.89 0.47 40.71
C ILE A 459 -8.64 -0.86 40.75
N LYS A 460 -9.87 -0.87 41.30
CA LYS A 460 -10.70 -2.07 41.35
C LYS A 460 -10.97 -2.66 39.96
N TYR A 461 -11.24 -1.82 38.97
CA TYR A 461 -11.46 -2.26 37.60
C TYR A 461 -10.18 -2.85 36.99
N LEU A 462 -9.05 -2.15 37.08
CA LEU A 462 -7.76 -2.58 36.53
C LEU A 462 -7.26 -3.88 37.16
N SER A 463 -7.48 -4.10 38.46
CA SER A 463 -7.14 -5.38 39.11
C SER A 463 -7.86 -6.58 38.49
N GLY A 464 -9.05 -6.39 37.90
CA GLY A 464 -9.80 -7.42 37.19
C GLY A 464 -9.59 -7.45 35.68
N LEU A 465 -9.04 -6.39 35.09
CA LEU A 465 -8.89 -6.24 33.64
C LEU A 465 -7.94 -7.29 33.05
N HIS A 466 -8.46 -8.15 32.16
CA HIS A 466 -7.73 -9.23 31.44
C HIS A 466 -6.81 -10.05 32.35
N LYS A 467 -7.30 -10.43 33.54
CA LYS A 467 -6.51 -11.13 34.57
C LYS A 467 -5.97 -12.48 34.08
N GLU A 468 -6.72 -13.16 33.24
CA GLU A 468 -6.33 -14.40 32.55
C GLU A 468 -5.09 -14.23 31.66
N ARG A 469 -4.82 -13.00 31.17
CA ARG A 469 -3.69 -12.68 30.30
C ARG A 469 -2.39 -12.47 31.06
N GLU A 470 -2.45 -12.13 32.36
CA GLU A 470 -1.27 -11.90 33.20
C GLU A 470 -0.38 -13.14 33.36
N GLY A 471 -0.95 -14.34 33.21
CA GLY A 471 -0.20 -15.59 33.32
C GLY A 471 0.68 -15.89 32.10
N SER A 472 0.32 -15.39 30.92
CA SER A 472 1.04 -15.62 29.66
C SER A 472 1.75 -14.39 29.11
N ASP A 473 1.35 -13.18 29.53
CA ASP A 473 1.92 -11.91 29.10
C ASP A 473 2.47 -11.14 30.31
N GLU A 474 3.76 -11.37 30.59
CA GLU A 474 4.50 -10.72 31.67
C GLU A 474 4.57 -9.19 31.48
N GLN A 475 4.73 -8.73 30.23
CA GLN A 475 4.76 -7.30 29.93
C GLN A 475 3.43 -6.63 30.33
N TYR A 476 2.30 -7.22 29.95
CA TYR A 476 0.99 -6.69 30.33
C TYR A 476 0.80 -6.66 31.85
N ARG A 477 1.21 -7.73 32.55
CA ARG A 477 1.12 -7.82 34.01
C ARG A 477 1.90 -6.68 34.67
N ASP A 478 3.13 -6.45 34.22
CA ASP A 478 4.03 -5.47 34.81
C ASP A 478 3.57 -4.03 34.48
N GLU A 479 3.15 -3.76 33.24
CA GLU A 479 2.56 -2.47 32.84
C GLU A 479 1.31 -2.14 33.67
N LYS A 480 0.45 -3.14 33.90
CA LYS A 480 -0.75 -2.98 34.72
C LYS A 480 -0.44 -2.74 36.18
N GLY A 481 0.52 -3.48 36.73
CA GLY A 481 1.01 -3.28 38.10
C GLY A 481 1.54 -1.86 38.30
N LEU A 482 2.34 -1.36 37.35
CA LEU A 482 2.88 -0.01 37.39
C LEU A 482 1.79 1.07 37.34
N VAL A 483 0.79 0.90 36.47
CA VAL A 483 -0.35 1.83 36.38
C VAL A 483 -1.13 1.85 37.70
N ILE A 484 -1.42 0.69 38.29
CA ILE A 484 -2.13 0.61 39.58
C ILE A 484 -1.32 1.29 40.70
N ALA A 485 -0.02 0.97 40.82
CA ALA A 485 0.85 1.57 41.84
C ALA A 485 0.95 3.09 41.69
N THR A 486 1.02 3.58 40.45
CA THR A 486 1.04 5.03 40.16
C THR A 486 -0.28 5.69 40.55
N LEU A 487 -1.42 5.04 40.29
CA LEU A 487 -2.72 5.55 40.73
C LEU A 487 -2.87 5.55 42.25
N GLU A 488 -2.36 4.53 42.95
CA GLU A 488 -2.32 4.45 44.42
C GLU A 488 -1.51 5.59 45.04
N GLY A 489 -0.40 5.97 44.40
CA GLY A 489 0.43 7.11 44.81
C GLY A 489 -0.07 8.50 44.41
N LEU A 490 -1.18 8.62 43.66
CA LEU A 490 -1.74 9.93 43.31
C LEU A 490 -2.27 10.68 44.54
N GLU A 491 -1.77 11.89 44.72
CA GLU A 491 -2.21 12.88 45.71
C GLU A 491 -2.64 14.16 44.98
N LEU A 492 -3.62 14.88 45.52
CA LEU A 492 -3.97 16.21 45.04
C LEU A 492 -3.03 17.21 45.75
N GLU A 493 -2.15 17.84 44.99
CA GLU A 493 -1.46 19.05 45.48
C GLU A 493 -2.53 20.10 45.83
N SER A 494 -2.43 20.64 47.05
CA SER A 494 -3.46 21.46 47.68
C SER A 494 -3.32 22.95 47.39
#